data_AF-A0A1J7J3Q8-F1
#
_entry.id   AF-A0A1J7J3Q8-F1
#
_cell.length_a   1.000
_cell.length_b   1.000
_cell.length_c   1.000
_cell.angle_alpha   90.00
_cell.angle_beta   90.00
_cell.angle_gamma   90.00
#
_symmetry.space_group_name_H-M   'P 1'
#
loop_
_entity.id
_entity.type
_entity.pdbx_description
1 polymer ?
#
loop_
_entity_poly.entity_id
_entity_poly.type
_entity_poly.pdbx_seq_one_letter_code
_entity_poly.pdbx_strand_id
1 'polypeptide(L)'
;MSDAKTPAAAPRLGLETLEDDVPPAEELPAYSPPSKHPLNPQVPLAQQLQVAAGPSSSVNRQFPPEFNLYSANLLGRTFNLGEHQNAPIYVVSIHTGWSGNPDVMLHTSTSANSPPLATANFRTFTNDTTIKLPPLNPRSYVTETTLKGSMFGRTWSFSIEIPGPNGQLRSEPFEWRHSRGEDVNTLGSVWGTGWKLVRLLGEGKEVVAVFTEGTMSLSKKFSFKFRGAGETGVLGERWAVMAVISAMAIWEKNRRTKNNSAN
;
A
#
# COMPACT_ATOMS: atom_id res chain seq x y z
N MET A 1 68.46 0.55 -41.78
CA MET A 1 67.58 1.13 -40.75
C MET A 1 66.22 0.46 -40.93
N SER A 2 66.07 -0.75 -40.37
CA SER A 2 65.43 -1.02 -39.06
C SER A 2 63.91 -0.95 -39.19
N ASP A 3 63.09 -1.88 -38.72
CA ASP A 3 63.17 -3.32 -38.46
C ASP A 3 61.70 -3.76 -38.31
N ALA A 4 61.34 -4.88 -38.91
CA ALA A 4 60.01 -5.48 -38.80
C ALA A 4 59.92 -6.34 -37.54
N LYS A 5 58.77 -6.38 -36.87
CA LYS A 5 58.52 -7.34 -35.79
C LYS A 5 57.11 -7.92 -35.85
N THR A 6 57.05 -9.18 -36.29
CA THR A 6 55.97 -10.16 -36.08
C THR A 6 56.66 -11.54 -35.91
N PRO A 7 55.94 -12.61 -35.57
CA PRO A 7 55.60 -13.14 -34.24
C PRO A 7 56.50 -14.33 -33.83
N ALA A 8 56.34 -14.84 -32.61
CA ALA A 8 56.85 -16.17 -32.27
C ALA A 8 55.83 -16.95 -31.41
N ALA A 9 55.59 -18.18 -31.84
CA ALA A 9 54.71 -19.17 -31.25
C ALA A 9 55.44 -20.03 -30.19
N ALA A 10 54.59 -20.69 -29.38
CA ALA A 10 54.78 -21.79 -28.42
C ALA A 10 56.13 -22.50 -28.26
N PRO A 11 56.31 -23.09 -27.07
CA PRO A 11 56.51 -24.54 -27.02
C PRO A 11 55.52 -25.26 -26.10
N ARG A 12 55.30 -26.53 -26.44
CA ARG A 12 54.44 -27.51 -25.78
C ARG A 12 55.35 -28.64 -25.24
N LEU A 13 54.94 -29.22 -24.10
CA LEU A 13 55.30 -30.53 -23.52
C LEU A 13 56.38 -30.61 -22.44
N GLY A 14 55.93 -31.05 -21.27
CA GLY A 14 56.65 -31.77 -20.22
C GLY A 14 55.63 -32.41 -19.27
N LEU A 15 55.51 -33.74 -19.31
CA LEU A 15 54.75 -34.58 -18.38
C LEU A 15 55.45 -34.66 -17.01
N GLU A 16 54.69 -35.06 -15.98
CA GLU A 16 55.04 -35.50 -14.60
C GLU A 16 54.29 -34.61 -13.59
N THR A 17 53.58 -35.05 -12.56
CA THR A 17 53.24 -36.36 -11.97
C THR A 17 52.03 -36.13 -11.04
N LEU A 18 51.19 -37.15 -10.88
CA LEU A 18 50.09 -37.23 -9.93
C LEU A 18 50.55 -37.07 -8.48
N GLU A 19 49.97 -36.15 -7.71
CA GLU A 19 49.73 -36.35 -6.27
C GLU A 19 48.38 -35.72 -5.89
N ASP A 20 47.50 -36.58 -5.36
CA ASP A 20 46.20 -36.32 -4.78
C ASP A 20 46.30 -35.36 -3.59
N ASP A 21 45.54 -34.26 -3.64
CA ASP A 21 45.19 -33.49 -2.43
C ASP A 21 43.68 -33.28 -2.42
N VAL A 22 42.98 -34.33 -1.97
CA VAL A 22 41.53 -34.34 -1.74
C VAL A 22 41.27 -33.69 -0.38
N PRO A 23 40.59 -32.54 -0.31
CA PRO A 23 40.15 -31.99 0.97
C PRO A 23 39.11 -32.91 1.62
N PRO A 24 39.11 -33.06 2.96
CA PRO A 24 38.22 -33.97 3.66
C PRO A 24 36.76 -33.59 3.45
N ALA A 25 35.93 -34.57 3.07
CA ALA A 25 34.50 -34.42 2.93
C ALA A 25 33.86 -34.05 4.27
N GLU A 26 33.18 -32.90 4.34
CA GLU A 26 32.27 -32.59 5.44
C GLU A 26 31.09 -33.57 5.41
N GLU A 27 30.93 -34.27 6.53
CA GLU A 27 29.90 -35.26 6.78
C GLU A 27 28.52 -34.58 6.82
N LEU A 28 27.68 -34.82 5.81
CA LEU A 28 26.29 -34.35 5.79
C LEU A 28 25.51 -34.99 6.97
N PRO A 29 24.70 -34.22 7.72
CA PRO A 29 23.89 -34.80 8.79
C PRO A 29 22.91 -35.84 8.24
N ALA A 30 22.87 -37.00 8.90
CA ALA A 30 22.09 -38.17 8.52
C ALA A 30 20.60 -37.84 8.28
N TYR A 31 20.12 -38.22 7.10
CA TYR A 31 18.71 -38.18 6.73
C TYR A 31 17.92 -39.15 7.62
N SER A 32 17.07 -38.62 8.50
CA SER A 32 16.11 -39.44 9.26
C SER A 32 14.95 -39.83 8.32
N PRO A 33 14.63 -41.12 8.16
CA PRO A 33 13.50 -41.54 7.34
C PRO A 33 12.17 -41.13 7.99
N PRO A 34 11.13 -40.79 7.22
CA PRO A 34 9.84 -40.43 7.77
C PRO A 34 9.17 -41.64 8.45
N SER A 35 8.68 -41.43 9.67
CA SER A 35 7.89 -42.40 10.43
C SER A 35 6.71 -42.92 9.62
N LYS A 36 6.61 -44.25 9.51
CA LYS A 36 5.47 -44.95 8.91
C LYS A 36 4.24 -44.81 9.83
N HIS A 37 3.34 -43.89 9.51
CA HIS A 37 1.96 -43.98 10.00
C HIS A 37 1.19 -45.00 9.14
N PRO A 38 0.33 -45.85 9.73
CA PRO A 38 -0.47 -46.77 8.96
C PRO A 38 -1.48 -46.02 8.07
N LEU A 39 -1.57 -46.45 6.82
CA LEU A 39 -2.60 -46.03 5.87
C LEU A 39 -3.99 -46.30 6.46
N ASN A 40 -4.75 -45.24 6.73
CA ASN A 40 -6.18 -45.31 6.94
C ASN A 40 -6.87 -45.27 5.56
N PRO A 41 -7.50 -46.35 5.07
CA PRO A 41 -8.20 -46.31 3.81
C PRO A 41 -9.58 -45.68 4.00
N GLN A 42 -9.88 -44.71 3.13
CA GLN A 42 -11.17 -44.03 2.89
C GLN A 42 -11.35 -42.67 3.57
N VAL A 43 -10.86 -41.64 2.87
CA VAL A 43 -11.46 -40.30 2.91
C VAL A 43 -11.68 -39.86 1.44
N PRO A 44 -12.90 -39.49 1.03
CA PRO A 44 -13.18 -39.05 -0.34
C PRO A 44 -12.39 -37.79 -0.72
N LEU A 45 -11.95 -37.71 -1.98
CA LEU A 45 -11.11 -36.65 -2.58
C LEU A 45 -11.64 -35.21 -2.37
N ALA A 46 -12.92 -35.05 -2.04
CA ALA A 46 -13.53 -33.75 -1.73
C ALA A 46 -13.00 -33.10 -0.43
N GLN A 47 -12.41 -33.86 0.49
CA GLN A 47 -11.83 -33.32 1.73
C GLN A 47 -10.34 -32.98 1.63
N GLN A 48 -9.65 -33.33 0.53
CA GLN A 48 -8.22 -33.02 0.35
C GLN A 48 -7.96 -31.61 -0.21
N LEU A 49 -8.97 -30.89 -0.69
CA LEU A 49 -8.82 -29.50 -1.17
C LEU A 49 -8.90 -28.43 -0.06
N GLN A 50 -9.05 -28.81 1.21
CA GLN A 50 -9.13 -27.84 2.32
C GLN A 50 -7.87 -27.76 3.20
N VAL A 51 -6.79 -28.47 2.88
CA VAL A 51 -5.56 -28.46 3.70
C VAL A 51 -4.43 -27.71 2.98
N ALA A 52 -4.68 -26.44 2.66
CA ALA A 52 -3.63 -25.46 2.34
C ALA A 52 -4.07 -24.02 2.67
N ALA A 53 -4.86 -23.83 3.73
CA ALA A 53 -4.92 -22.55 4.42
C ALA A 53 -3.97 -22.66 5.61
N GLY A 54 -2.70 -22.30 5.41
CA GLY A 54 -1.81 -22.03 6.54
C GLY A 54 -2.46 -20.98 7.47
N PRO A 55 -2.03 -20.86 8.73
CA PRO A 55 -2.56 -19.84 9.62
C PRO A 55 -2.37 -18.49 8.94
N SER A 56 -3.46 -17.88 8.49
CA SER A 56 -3.48 -16.46 8.18
C SER A 56 -3.16 -15.79 9.50
N SER A 57 -1.90 -15.43 9.72
CA SER A 57 -1.53 -14.49 10.75
C SER A 57 -2.29 -13.22 10.40
N SER A 58 -3.47 -13.07 11.00
CA SER A 58 -4.31 -11.90 10.88
C SER A 58 -3.53 -10.77 11.53
N VAL A 59 -2.71 -10.09 10.72
CA VAL A 59 -2.16 -8.80 11.09
C VAL A 59 -3.38 -7.96 11.47
N ASN A 60 -3.46 -7.59 12.74
CA ASN A 60 -4.58 -6.85 13.29
C ASN A 60 -4.57 -5.46 12.63
N ARG A 61 -5.32 -5.35 11.53
CA ARG A 61 -5.29 -4.20 10.63
C ARG A 61 -6.29 -3.16 11.08
N GLN A 62 -5.86 -1.91 11.09
CA GLN A 62 -6.70 -0.78 11.47
C GLN A 62 -7.83 -0.54 10.45
N PHE A 63 -7.62 -0.90 9.19
CA PHE A 63 -8.62 -0.78 8.13
C PHE A 63 -8.92 -2.14 7.50
N PRO A 64 -10.19 -2.43 7.14
CA PRO A 64 -10.53 -3.59 6.35
C PRO A 64 -9.91 -3.49 4.94
N PRO A 65 -9.74 -4.61 4.22
CA PRO A 65 -9.17 -4.62 2.86
C PRO A 65 -9.93 -3.73 1.86
N GLU A 66 -11.24 -3.60 2.03
CA GLU A 66 -12.12 -2.76 1.20
C GLU A 66 -13.13 -2.05 2.09
N PHE A 67 -13.41 -0.78 1.82
CA PHE A 67 -14.41 0.00 2.55
C PHE A 67 -14.95 1.15 1.73
N ASN A 68 -15.98 1.79 2.28
CA ASN A 68 -16.70 2.87 1.64
C ASN A 68 -16.81 4.08 2.58
N LEU A 69 -17.07 5.24 1.98
CA LEU A 69 -17.40 6.47 2.70
C LEU A 69 -18.87 6.83 2.44
N TYR A 70 -19.63 7.02 3.51
CA TYR A 70 -21.06 7.32 3.47
C TYR A 70 -21.34 8.69 4.08
N SER A 71 -22.25 9.47 3.49
CA SER A 71 -22.72 10.73 4.08
C SER A 71 -23.36 10.46 5.44
N ALA A 72 -22.83 11.06 6.51
CA ALA A 72 -23.38 10.92 7.86
C ALA A 72 -24.39 12.03 8.19
N ASN A 73 -24.33 13.16 7.47
CA ASN A 73 -25.28 14.25 7.59
C ASN A 73 -25.61 14.87 6.22
N LEU A 74 -26.66 15.71 6.20
CA LEU A 74 -27.13 16.40 5.00
C LEU A 74 -26.20 17.53 4.54
N LEU A 75 -25.40 18.09 5.45
CA LEU A 75 -24.46 19.17 5.15
C LEU A 75 -23.23 18.70 4.35
N GLY A 76 -23.04 17.38 4.21
CA GLY A 76 -21.93 16.82 3.43
C GLY A 76 -20.55 17.19 4.00
N ARG A 77 -20.46 17.34 5.32
CA ARG A 77 -19.21 17.67 6.04
C ARG A 77 -18.75 16.56 6.97
N THR A 78 -19.61 15.58 7.25
CA THR A 78 -19.26 14.43 8.09
C THR A 78 -19.63 13.16 7.36
N PHE A 79 -18.73 12.20 7.41
CA PHE A 79 -18.86 10.94 6.71
C PHE A 79 -18.48 9.77 7.61
N ASN A 80 -19.18 8.65 7.42
CA ASN A 80 -18.89 7.39 8.06
C ASN A 80 -18.05 6.53 7.12
N LEU A 81 -16.93 6.03 7.61
CA LEU A 81 -16.07 5.09 6.92
C LEU A 81 -16.36 3.68 7.46
N GLY A 82 -16.63 2.73 6.57
CA GLY A 82 -16.86 1.32 6.93
C GLY A 82 -17.13 0.45 5.71
N GLU A 83 -17.10 -0.87 5.89
CA GLU A 83 -17.48 -1.83 4.83
C GLU A 83 -18.93 -1.59 4.39
N HIS A 84 -19.79 -1.26 5.36
CA HIS A 84 -21.21 -0.96 5.18
C HIS A 84 -21.63 0.31 5.93
N GLN A 85 -22.69 0.97 5.46
CA GLN A 85 -23.22 2.20 6.07
C GLN A 85 -23.62 2.02 7.54
N ASN A 86 -24.08 0.82 7.91
CA ASN A 86 -24.57 0.49 9.25
C ASN A 86 -23.47 -0.07 10.17
N ALA A 87 -22.24 -0.22 9.69
CA ALA A 87 -21.09 -0.72 10.44
C ALA A 87 -19.90 0.26 10.28
N PRO A 88 -20.01 1.51 10.77
CA PRO A 88 -18.92 2.46 10.70
C PRO A 88 -17.78 2.04 11.62
N ILE A 89 -16.54 2.21 11.16
CA ILE A 89 -15.32 2.01 11.96
C ILE A 89 -14.64 3.34 12.30
N TYR A 90 -14.80 4.35 11.44
CA TYR A 90 -14.27 5.69 11.64
C TYR A 90 -15.25 6.76 11.18
N VAL A 91 -15.09 7.97 11.71
CA VAL A 91 -15.69 9.19 11.16
C VAL A 91 -14.63 10.02 10.48
N VAL A 92 -15.05 10.68 9.39
CA VAL A 92 -14.26 11.67 8.66
C VAL A 92 -15.02 12.99 8.70
N SER A 93 -14.34 14.07 9.07
CA SER A 93 -14.88 15.42 9.01
C SER A 93 -14.12 16.27 7.98
N ILE A 94 -14.88 17.13 7.30
CA ILE A 94 -14.39 18.03 6.27
C ILE A 94 -14.67 19.46 6.69
N HIS A 95 -13.63 20.28 6.65
CA HIS A 95 -13.68 21.68 7.03
C HIS A 95 -13.25 22.57 5.87
N THR A 96 -13.84 23.77 5.78
CA THR A 96 -13.53 24.77 4.75
C THR A 96 -13.37 26.14 5.38
N GLY A 97 -12.62 27.03 4.71
CA GLY A 97 -12.51 28.44 5.10
C GLY A 97 -11.82 28.66 6.45
N TRP A 98 -12.30 29.63 7.22
CA TRP A 98 -11.67 30.10 8.47
C TRP A 98 -12.00 29.27 9.72
N SER A 99 -12.31 27.99 9.56
CA SER A 99 -12.71 27.15 10.70
C SER A 99 -11.58 26.88 11.71
N GLY A 100 -10.33 27.21 11.37
CA GLY A 100 -9.14 26.87 12.16
C GLY A 100 -8.80 25.36 12.19
N ASN A 101 -9.66 24.51 11.65
CA ASN A 101 -9.50 23.06 11.59
C ASN A 101 -8.83 22.62 10.28
N PRO A 102 -8.10 21.48 10.27
CA PRO A 102 -7.62 20.86 9.04
C PRO A 102 -8.75 20.56 8.05
N ASP A 103 -8.47 20.68 6.75
CA ASP A 103 -9.46 20.47 5.68
C ASP A 103 -10.11 19.09 5.72
N VAL A 104 -9.33 18.06 6.07
CA VAL A 104 -9.80 16.68 6.23
C VAL A 104 -9.27 16.14 7.56
N MET A 105 -10.14 15.54 8.37
CA MET A 105 -9.76 14.87 9.60
C MET A 105 -10.35 13.46 9.62
N LEU A 106 -9.48 12.46 9.80
CA LEU A 106 -9.87 11.09 10.11
C LEU A 106 -9.80 10.93 11.62
N HIS A 107 -10.92 10.55 12.24
CA HIS A 107 -11.01 10.42 13.70
C HIS A 107 -10.64 9.02 14.18
N THR A 108 -10.22 8.90 15.44
CA THR A 108 -9.83 7.62 16.08
C THR A 108 -11.01 6.70 16.40
N SER A 109 -12.24 7.20 16.31
CA SER A 109 -13.47 6.44 16.56
C SER A 109 -14.59 6.83 15.59
N THR A 110 -15.78 6.26 15.80
CA THR A 110 -17.02 6.60 15.10
C THR A 110 -17.68 7.91 15.57
N SER A 111 -16.95 8.76 16.31
CA SER A 111 -17.41 10.07 16.77
C SER A 111 -16.53 11.20 16.23
N ALA A 112 -17.16 12.24 15.68
CA ALA A 112 -16.49 13.46 15.21
C ALA A 112 -15.81 14.26 16.35
N ASN A 113 -16.15 13.99 17.61
CA ASN A 113 -15.53 14.64 18.76
C ASN A 113 -14.28 13.90 19.26
N SER A 114 -13.99 12.71 18.72
CA SER A 114 -12.79 11.98 19.11
C SER A 114 -11.53 12.59 18.50
N PRO A 115 -10.36 12.42 19.15
CA PRO A 115 -9.10 12.96 18.62
C PRO A 115 -8.82 12.48 17.20
N PRO A 116 -8.18 13.31 16.35
CA PRO A 116 -7.82 12.91 15.01
C PRO A 116 -6.76 11.81 15.04
N LEU A 117 -7.00 10.75 14.27
CA LEU A 117 -6.00 9.76 13.89
C LEU A 117 -5.02 10.37 12.89
N ALA A 118 -5.53 11.05 11.87
CA ALA A 118 -4.73 11.74 10.87
C ALA A 118 -5.45 12.97 10.34
N THR A 119 -4.70 13.95 9.87
CA THR A 119 -5.27 15.17 9.29
C THR A 119 -4.58 15.54 7.99
N ALA A 120 -5.32 16.20 7.12
CA ALA A 120 -4.83 16.74 5.85
C ALA A 120 -5.20 18.23 5.78
N ASN A 121 -4.22 19.09 5.50
CA ASN A 121 -4.39 20.53 5.37
C ASN A 121 -3.87 20.98 3.99
N PHE A 122 -4.74 21.63 3.21
CA PHE A 122 -4.46 22.04 1.85
C PHE A 122 -3.62 23.32 1.88
N ARG A 123 -2.46 23.29 1.23
CA ARG A 123 -1.59 24.46 1.18
C ARG A 123 -2.17 25.50 0.22
N THR A 124 -2.10 26.76 0.63
CA THR A 124 -2.44 27.89 -0.25
C THR A 124 -1.46 27.96 -1.43
N PHE A 125 -1.95 28.31 -2.62
CA PHE A 125 -1.16 28.55 -3.85
C PHE A 125 -0.41 27.36 -4.44
N THR A 126 -0.54 26.16 -3.87
CA THR A 126 0.05 24.93 -4.41
C THR A 126 -0.99 23.82 -4.43
N ASN A 127 -0.76 22.77 -5.22
CA ASN A 127 -1.60 21.56 -5.18
C ASN A 127 -1.20 20.59 -4.06
N ASP A 128 -0.30 21.00 -3.18
CA ASP A 128 0.22 20.17 -2.09
C ASP A 128 -0.76 20.10 -0.92
N THR A 129 -0.62 19.04 -0.14
CA THR A 129 -1.34 18.84 1.12
C THR A 129 -0.34 18.46 2.20
N THR A 130 -0.39 19.15 3.33
CA THR A 130 0.34 18.74 4.54
C THR A 130 -0.47 17.68 5.27
N ILE A 131 0.11 16.51 5.53
CA ILE A 131 -0.55 15.42 6.25
C ILE A 131 0.14 15.21 7.59
N LYS A 132 -0.64 15.15 8.67
CA LYS A 132 -0.18 14.75 10.01
C LYS A 132 -0.60 13.31 10.28
N LEU A 133 0.36 12.48 10.68
CA LEU A 133 0.18 11.05 10.92
C LEU A 133 0.45 10.68 12.39
N PRO A 134 -0.15 9.58 12.89
CA PRO A 134 0.21 9.00 14.18
C PRO A 134 1.72 8.75 14.27
N PRO A 135 2.32 8.92 15.45
CA PRO A 135 3.76 8.70 15.62
C PRO A 135 4.15 7.25 15.29
N LEU A 136 5.36 7.06 14.75
CA LEU A 136 5.89 5.73 14.41
C LEU A 136 6.03 4.81 15.64
N ASN A 137 6.35 5.41 16.78
CA ASN A 137 6.47 4.74 18.08
C ASN A 137 5.78 5.61 19.14
N PRO A 138 5.30 5.04 20.26
CA PRO A 138 4.68 5.82 21.35
C PRO A 138 5.57 6.92 21.94
N ARG A 139 6.89 6.84 21.74
CA ARG A 139 7.89 7.82 22.19
C ARG A 139 8.23 8.89 21.14
N SER A 140 7.67 8.77 19.94
CA SER A 140 7.89 9.70 18.83
C SER A 140 6.78 10.75 18.76
N TYR A 141 7.08 11.88 18.14
CA TYR A 141 6.10 12.94 17.91
C TYR A 141 5.27 12.67 16.64
N VAL A 142 4.10 13.33 16.56
CA VAL A 142 3.30 13.40 15.33
C VAL A 142 4.20 13.83 14.18
N THR A 143 4.16 13.07 13.08
CA THR A 143 5.01 13.37 11.93
C THR A 143 4.21 14.12 10.87
N GLU A 144 4.82 15.15 10.31
CA GLU A 144 4.32 15.86 9.14
C GLU A 144 4.96 15.30 7.87
N THR A 145 4.14 14.96 6.88
CA THR A 145 4.57 14.61 5.52
C THR A 145 3.83 15.45 4.50
N THR A 146 4.33 15.51 3.28
CA THR A 146 3.73 16.29 2.19
C THR A 146 3.24 15.34 1.10
N LEU A 147 1.94 15.42 0.80
CA LEU A 147 1.35 14.87 -0.42
C LEU A 147 1.50 15.92 -1.52
N LYS A 148 2.42 15.69 -2.45
CA LYS A 148 2.74 16.61 -3.53
C LYS A 148 1.79 16.43 -4.68
N GLY A 149 1.07 17.47 -5.08
CA GLY A 149 0.14 17.42 -6.21
C GLY A 149 0.76 17.96 -7.50
N SER A 150 0.58 17.27 -8.63
CA SER A 150 0.96 17.84 -9.93
C SER A 150 0.08 19.04 -10.31
N MET A 151 0.59 19.91 -11.18
CA MET A 151 -0.08 21.15 -11.62
C MET A 151 -1.52 20.94 -12.10
N PHE A 152 -1.81 19.80 -12.75
CA PHE A 152 -3.13 19.48 -13.28
C PHE A 152 -3.95 18.53 -12.41
N GLY A 153 -3.50 18.21 -11.20
CA GLY A 153 -4.18 17.26 -10.32
C GLY A 153 -4.42 15.92 -11.01
N ARG A 154 -3.39 15.38 -11.67
CA ARG A 154 -3.47 14.04 -12.30
C ARG A 154 -2.60 13.00 -11.59
N THR A 155 -1.68 13.48 -10.75
CA THR A 155 -0.80 12.66 -9.94
C THR A 155 -0.57 13.33 -8.59
N TRP A 156 -0.49 12.51 -7.55
CA TRP A 156 -0.05 12.94 -6.22
C TRP A 156 0.96 11.96 -5.68
N SER A 157 2.07 12.44 -5.13
CA SER A 157 3.12 11.56 -4.60
C SER A 157 3.45 11.88 -3.16
N PHE A 158 3.89 10.86 -2.44
CA PHE A 158 4.41 10.98 -1.08
C PHE A 158 5.49 9.91 -0.86
N SER A 159 6.34 10.14 0.13
CA SER A 159 7.24 9.10 0.66
C SER A 159 6.92 8.86 2.12
N ILE A 160 6.99 7.60 2.55
CA ILE A 160 6.73 7.23 3.93
C ILE A 160 7.57 6.03 4.36
N GLU A 161 7.84 5.95 5.66
CA GLU A 161 8.52 4.82 6.29
C GLU A 161 7.64 3.57 6.26
N ILE A 162 8.20 2.47 5.76
CA ILE A 162 7.59 1.13 5.81
C ILE A 162 8.57 0.11 6.44
N PRO A 163 8.07 -1.01 6.99
CA PRO A 163 8.92 -2.09 7.47
C PRO A 163 9.74 -2.72 6.34
N GLY A 164 11.06 -2.87 6.56
CA GLY A 164 11.97 -3.63 5.72
C GLY A 164 12.09 -5.10 6.17
N PRO A 165 12.79 -5.95 5.38
CA PRO A 165 12.92 -7.39 5.66
C PRO A 165 13.48 -7.72 7.06
N ASN A 166 14.36 -6.87 7.58
CA ASN A 166 15.02 -7.06 8.88
C ASN A 166 14.37 -6.23 10.00
N GLY A 167 13.14 -5.74 9.79
CA GLY A 167 12.45 -4.84 10.73
C GLY A 167 12.94 -3.39 10.72
N GLN A 168 13.99 -3.06 9.97
CA GLN A 168 14.43 -1.67 9.79
C GLN A 168 13.39 -0.89 8.97
N LEU A 169 13.06 0.33 9.41
CA LEU A 169 12.22 1.23 8.62
C LEU A 169 13.00 1.77 7.43
N ARG A 170 12.37 1.75 6.24
CA ARG A 170 12.88 2.40 5.04
C ARG A 170 11.84 3.36 4.46
N SER A 171 12.29 4.52 4.01
CA SER A 171 11.41 5.45 3.31
C SER A 171 11.19 4.98 1.87
N GLU A 172 9.93 4.91 1.45
CA GLU A 172 9.56 4.50 0.10
C GLU A 172 8.58 5.50 -0.56
N PRO A 173 8.82 5.89 -1.82
CA PRO A 173 7.92 6.71 -2.61
C PRO A 173 6.71 5.93 -3.18
N PHE A 174 5.56 6.59 -3.14
CA PHE A 174 4.30 6.14 -3.71
C PHE A 174 3.66 7.27 -4.53
N GLU A 175 2.85 6.90 -5.51
CA GLU A 175 2.15 7.86 -6.37
C GLU A 175 0.72 7.43 -6.68
N TRP A 176 -0.24 8.26 -6.28
CA TRP A 176 -1.59 8.23 -6.81
C TRP A 176 -1.58 8.69 -8.26
N ARG A 177 -2.12 7.87 -9.16
CA ARG A 177 -2.34 8.19 -10.56
C ARG A 177 -3.82 8.11 -10.89
N HIS A 178 -4.31 9.09 -11.62
CA HIS A 178 -5.63 9.00 -12.22
C HIS A 178 -5.64 7.82 -13.20
N SER A 179 -6.61 6.92 -13.07
CA SER A 179 -6.76 5.74 -13.92
C SER A 179 -8.18 5.60 -14.44
N ARG A 180 -8.34 4.77 -15.48
CA ARG A 180 -9.63 4.44 -16.11
C ARG A 180 -9.67 2.94 -16.43
N GLY A 181 -10.87 2.39 -16.55
CA GLY A 181 -11.08 1.00 -16.97
C GLY A 181 -10.78 -0.03 -15.88
N GLU A 182 -10.23 -1.18 -16.28
CA GLU A 182 -10.14 -2.40 -15.46
C GLU A 182 -9.46 -2.19 -14.10
N ASP A 183 -8.39 -1.38 -14.06
CA ASP A 183 -7.66 -1.03 -12.83
C ASP A 183 -8.57 -0.55 -11.68
N VAL A 184 -9.64 0.18 -12.02
CA VAL A 184 -10.53 0.87 -11.05
C VAL A 184 -11.97 0.37 -11.10
N ASN A 185 -12.35 -0.37 -12.15
CA ASN A 185 -13.67 -0.96 -12.28
C ASN A 185 -13.97 -2.01 -11.21
N THR A 186 -12.94 -2.54 -10.54
CA THR A 186 -13.11 -3.51 -9.43
C THR A 186 -13.89 -2.96 -8.24
N LEU A 187 -14.07 -1.64 -8.13
CA LEU A 187 -14.88 -0.97 -7.10
C LEU A 187 -16.29 -0.58 -7.56
N GLY A 188 -16.67 -0.94 -8.80
CA GLY A 188 -17.99 -0.62 -9.36
C GLY A 188 -18.19 0.87 -9.70
N SER A 189 -17.12 1.57 -10.09
CA SER A 189 -17.19 2.99 -10.50
C SER A 189 -18.15 3.18 -11.67
N VAL A 190 -19.16 4.03 -11.49
CA VAL A 190 -20.15 4.36 -12.54
C VAL A 190 -19.48 5.05 -13.73
N TRP A 191 -18.45 5.84 -13.46
CA TRP A 191 -17.76 6.65 -14.46
C TRP A 191 -16.61 5.89 -15.14
N GLY A 192 -16.30 4.66 -14.69
CA GLY A 192 -15.15 3.89 -15.15
C GLY A 192 -13.81 4.59 -14.90
N THR A 193 -13.77 5.56 -13.98
CA THR A 193 -12.57 6.31 -13.59
C THR A 193 -12.33 6.21 -12.09
N GLY A 194 -11.08 6.46 -11.70
CA GLY A 194 -10.66 6.44 -10.31
C GLY A 194 -9.18 6.71 -10.16
N TRP A 195 -8.63 6.27 -9.06
CA TRP A 195 -7.24 6.49 -8.68
C TRP A 195 -6.61 5.17 -8.29
N LYS A 196 -5.34 4.99 -8.66
CA LYS A 196 -4.51 3.89 -8.22
C LYS A 196 -3.26 4.41 -7.52
N LEU A 197 -2.92 3.83 -6.39
CA LEU A 197 -1.69 4.11 -5.66
C LEU A 197 -0.64 3.12 -6.13
N VAL A 198 0.42 3.66 -6.72
CA VAL A 198 1.52 2.89 -7.28
C VAL A 198 2.70 2.98 -6.32
N ARG A 199 3.25 1.82 -5.99
CA ARG A 199 4.54 1.68 -5.31
C ARG A 199 5.66 1.92 -6.31
N LEU A 200 6.53 2.90 -6.07
CA LEU A 200 7.50 3.34 -7.07
C LEU A 200 8.85 2.63 -6.98
N LEU A 201 9.16 1.96 -5.86
CA LEU A 201 10.34 1.10 -5.74
C LEU A 201 9.94 -0.37 -5.94
N GLY A 202 10.76 -1.11 -6.67
CA GLY A 202 10.53 -2.51 -7.03
C GLY A 202 10.20 -2.71 -8.51
N GLU A 203 10.36 -3.94 -8.97
CA GLU A 203 10.05 -4.32 -10.35
C GLU A 203 8.52 -4.31 -10.56
N GLY A 204 8.05 -3.67 -11.63
CA GLY A 204 6.66 -3.76 -12.06
C GLY A 204 5.69 -2.68 -11.56
N LYS A 205 6.11 -1.67 -10.77
CA LYS A 205 5.25 -0.54 -10.32
C LYS A 205 3.89 -1.04 -9.79
N GLU A 206 3.96 -1.88 -8.76
CA GLU A 206 2.82 -2.53 -8.12
C GLU A 206 1.72 -1.53 -7.72
N VAL A 207 0.46 -1.89 -7.98
CA VAL A 207 -0.71 -1.16 -7.48
C VAL A 207 -1.05 -1.67 -6.08
N VAL A 208 -0.94 -0.78 -5.09
CA VAL A 208 -1.08 -1.13 -3.66
C VAL A 208 -2.38 -0.63 -3.04
N ALA A 209 -3.09 0.26 -3.71
CA ALA A 209 -4.45 0.66 -3.36
C ALA A 209 -5.18 1.27 -4.56
N VAL A 210 -6.50 1.28 -4.52
CA VAL A 210 -7.36 1.96 -5.49
C VAL A 210 -8.50 2.66 -4.78
N PHE A 211 -8.98 3.78 -5.34
CA PHE A 211 -10.24 4.38 -4.90
C PHE A 211 -11.01 4.99 -6.06
N THR A 212 -12.32 5.06 -5.90
CA THR A 212 -13.23 5.65 -6.87
C THR A 212 -14.20 6.60 -6.16
N GLU A 213 -14.69 7.59 -6.90
CA GLU A 213 -15.83 8.38 -6.41
C GLU A 213 -17.10 7.50 -6.39
N GLY A 214 -18.04 7.89 -5.54
CA GLY A 214 -19.24 7.12 -5.20
C GLY A 214 -20.03 6.63 -6.41
N THR A 215 -20.61 5.44 -6.20
CA THR A 215 -21.41 4.70 -7.18
C THR A 215 -22.86 5.22 -7.24
N MET A 216 -23.78 4.51 -7.88
CA MET A 216 -25.22 4.88 -8.04
C MET A 216 -26.01 5.09 -6.73
N SER A 217 -25.36 5.04 -5.56
CA SER A 217 -25.97 5.28 -4.25
C SER A 217 -25.92 6.77 -3.89
N LEU A 218 -27.03 7.31 -3.40
CA LEU A 218 -27.11 8.69 -2.91
C LEU A 218 -26.20 8.94 -1.69
N SER A 219 -26.04 7.95 -0.82
CA SER A 219 -25.28 8.07 0.43
C SER A 219 -23.81 7.75 0.28
N LYS A 220 -23.43 6.78 -0.57
CA LYS A 220 -22.03 6.40 -0.80
C LYS A 220 -21.31 7.43 -1.65
N LYS A 221 -20.21 7.99 -1.15
CA LYS A 221 -19.45 9.06 -1.82
C LYS A 221 -18.08 8.63 -2.34
N PHE A 222 -17.56 7.51 -1.84
CA PHE A 222 -16.21 7.05 -2.13
C PHE A 222 -16.11 5.54 -1.80
N SER A 223 -15.34 4.81 -2.60
CA SER A 223 -15.00 3.40 -2.37
C SER A 223 -13.48 3.27 -2.42
N PHE A 224 -12.90 2.47 -1.54
CA PHE A 224 -11.45 2.25 -1.44
C PHE A 224 -11.15 0.78 -1.23
N LYS A 225 -10.05 0.32 -1.84
CA LYS A 225 -9.55 -1.05 -1.67
C LYS A 225 -8.04 -1.09 -1.66
N PHE A 226 -7.47 -1.79 -0.69
CA PHE A 226 -6.06 -2.16 -0.70
C PHE A 226 -5.80 -3.26 -1.73
N ARG A 227 -4.61 -3.27 -2.32
CA ARG A 227 -4.17 -4.25 -3.33
C ARG A 227 -2.74 -4.68 -3.06
N GLY A 228 -2.33 -5.84 -3.56
CA GLY A 228 -0.94 -6.31 -3.49
C GLY A 228 -0.37 -6.22 -2.06
N ALA A 229 0.80 -5.61 -1.92
CA ALA A 229 1.46 -5.36 -0.63
C ALA A 229 0.63 -4.52 0.35
N GLY A 230 -0.29 -3.67 -0.13
CA GLY A 230 -1.24 -2.97 0.72
C GLY A 230 -2.30 -3.90 1.30
N GLU A 231 -2.74 -4.91 0.54
CA GLU A 231 -3.74 -5.90 0.95
C GLU A 231 -3.14 -6.97 1.87
N THR A 232 -1.84 -7.23 1.82
CA THR A 232 -1.19 -8.15 2.77
C THR A 232 -0.86 -7.48 4.11
N GLY A 233 -0.79 -6.14 4.14
CA GLY A 233 -0.42 -5.37 5.33
C GLY A 233 1.09 -5.24 5.57
N VAL A 234 1.93 -5.75 4.67
CA VAL A 234 3.40 -5.71 4.82
C VAL A 234 3.98 -4.29 4.79
N LEU A 235 3.23 -3.32 4.27
CA LEU A 235 3.62 -1.91 4.26
C LEU A 235 3.39 -1.20 5.62
N GLY A 236 2.68 -1.85 6.54
CA GLY A 236 2.45 -1.39 7.91
C GLY A 236 1.27 -0.43 8.09
N GLU A 237 0.79 -0.31 9.34
CA GLU A 237 -0.40 0.48 9.69
C GLU A 237 -0.25 1.97 9.39
N ARG A 238 0.91 2.55 9.64
CA ARG A 238 1.16 3.97 9.36
C ARG A 238 1.06 4.27 7.86
N TRP A 239 1.55 3.36 7.01
CA TRP A 239 1.35 3.47 5.56
C TRP A 239 -0.14 3.36 5.20
N ALA A 240 -0.88 2.45 5.84
CA ALA A 240 -2.32 2.32 5.60
C ALA A 240 -3.06 3.62 5.95
N VAL A 241 -2.79 4.22 7.11
CA VAL A 241 -3.35 5.54 7.49
C VAL A 241 -3.00 6.61 6.44
N MET A 242 -1.75 6.66 5.97
CA MET A 242 -1.31 7.61 4.95
C MET A 242 -2.03 7.41 3.61
N ALA A 243 -2.19 6.16 3.16
CA ALA A 243 -2.90 5.84 1.93
C ALA A 243 -4.37 6.29 2.02
N VAL A 244 -5.02 6.04 3.16
CA VAL A 244 -6.43 6.36 3.38
C VAL A 244 -6.66 7.88 3.50
N ILE A 245 -5.86 8.61 4.30
CA ILE A 245 -6.01 10.07 4.43
C ILE A 245 -5.63 10.82 3.16
N SER A 246 -4.63 10.34 2.40
CA SER A 246 -4.28 10.94 1.10
C SER A 246 -5.37 10.72 0.05
N ALA A 247 -6.00 9.55 -0.01
CA ALA A 247 -7.15 9.29 -0.88
C ALA A 247 -8.32 10.24 -0.57
N MET A 248 -8.64 10.44 0.72
CA MET A 248 -9.68 11.40 1.14
C MET A 248 -9.32 12.84 0.78
N ALA A 249 -8.06 13.24 0.95
CA ALA A 249 -7.59 14.57 0.57
C ALA A 249 -7.74 14.83 -0.94
N ILE A 250 -7.40 13.85 -1.78
CA ILE A 250 -7.56 13.94 -3.24
C ILE A 250 -9.05 14.02 -3.61
N TRP A 251 -9.87 13.16 -3.02
CA TRP A 251 -11.31 13.16 -3.23
C TRP A 251 -11.94 14.52 -2.88
N GLU A 252 -11.59 15.09 -1.72
CA GLU A 252 -12.12 16.38 -1.29
C GLU A 252 -11.64 17.53 -2.19
N LYS A 253 -10.37 17.52 -2.62
CA LYS A 253 -9.87 18.48 -3.62
C LYS A 253 -10.68 18.43 -4.90
N ASN A 254 -10.89 17.24 -5.45
CA ASN A 254 -11.69 17.05 -6.67
C ASN A 254 -13.14 17.50 -6.47
N ARG A 255 -13.74 17.22 -5.30
CA ARG A 255 -15.09 17.65 -4.94
C ARG A 255 -15.20 19.18 -4.92
N ARG A 256 -14.25 19.88 -4.31
CA ARG A 256 -14.21 21.36 -4.29
C ARG A 256 -14.04 21.95 -5.69
N THR A 257 -13.14 21.40 -6.50
CA THR A 257 -12.96 21.86 -7.88
C THR A 257 -14.25 21.74 -8.69
N LYS A 258 -14.94 20.58 -8.61
CA LYS A 258 -16.22 20.38 -9.30
C LYS A 258 -17.29 21.38 -8.85
N ASN A 259 -17.41 21.59 -7.54
CA ASN A 259 -18.38 22.55 -6.99
C ASN A 259 -18.09 23.99 -7.44
N ASN A 260 -16.82 24.37 -7.55
CA ASN A 260 -16.43 25.70 -8.03
C ASN A 260 -16.62 25.88 -9.54
N SER A 261 -16.60 24.81 -10.33
CA SER A 261 -16.88 24.87 -11.78
C SER A 261 -18.37 24.85 -12.12
N ALA A 262 -19.23 24.51 -11.16
CA ALA A 262 -20.68 24.44 -11.34
C ALA A 262 -21.42 25.73 -10.92
N ASN A 263 -20.71 26.66 -10.27
CA ASN A 263 -21.18 27.99 -9.89
C ASN A 263 -20.60 29.05 -10.82
#